data_AF-Q2RT71-F1
#
_entry.id   AF-Q2RT71-F1
#
_cell.length_a   1.000
_cell.length_b   1.000
_cell.length_c   1.000
_cell.angle_alpha   90.00
_cell.angle_beta   90.00
_cell.angle_gamma   90.00
#
_symmetry.space_group_name_H-M   'P 1'
#
loop_
_entity.id
_entity.type
_entity.pdbx_description
1 polymer ?
#
loop_
_entity_poly.entity_id
_entity_poly.type
_entity_poly.pdbx_seq_one_letter_code
_entity_poly.pdbx_strand_id
1 'polypeptide(L)'
;MMRPWVPLAWGETDPPPMLQGASHKMTASLDHLTKAEHRAIEDLFLQEITGRPAGISRRVGRALIEKGLVEETVFIIDYKPTGPVTRDAFRLTPIGHFRYCQWSDRRAS
;
A
#
# COMPACT_ATOMS: atom_id res chain seq x y z
N MET A 1 -42.10 -45.35 -9.82
CA MET A 1 -41.90 -44.17 -10.70
C MET A 1 -40.58 -43.51 -10.30
N MET A 2 -39.51 -43.80 -11.03
CA MET A 2 -38.16 -43.26 -10.77
C MET A 2 -37.96 -41.98 -11.59
N ARG A 3 -37.47 -40.91 -10.97
CA ARG A 3 -37.10 -39.67 -11.66
C ARG A 3 -35.82 -39.91 -12.49
N PRO A 4 -35.74 -39.40 -13.72
CA PRO A 4 -34.51 -39.47 -14.50
C PRO A 4 -33.43 -38.57 -13.88
N TRP A 5 -32.21 -39.08 -13.84
CA TRP A 5 -31.00 -38.36 -13.45
C TRP A 5 -30.62 -37.40 -14.58
N VAL A 6 -30.52 -36.10 -14.28
CA VAL A 6 -30.08 -35.07 -15.22
C VAL A 6 -28.57 -34.88 -15.02
N PRO A 7 -27.72 -35.08 -16.05
CA PRO A 7 -26.31 -34.70 -15.94
C PRO A 7 -26.24 -33.17 -15.84
N LEU A 8 -25.57 -32.69 -14.80
CA LEU A 8 -25.17 -31.28 -14.69
C LEU A 8 -24.27 -30.98 -15.89
N ALA A 9 -24.85 -30.37 -16.92
CA ALA A 9 -24.10 -29.66 -17.93
C ALA A 9 -23.21 -28.68 -17.17
N TRP A 10 -21.90 -28.83 -17.32
CA TRP A 10 -20.94 -27.79 -16.98
C TRP A 10 -21.34 -26.58 -17.80
N GLY A 11 -22.18 -25.73 -17.21
CA GLY A 11 -22.44 -24.43 -17.74
C GLY A 11 -21.09 -23.76 -17.88
N GLU A 12 -20.81 -23.31 -19.09
CA GLU A 12 -19.95 -22.17 -19.36
C GLU A 12 -20.42 -21.02 -18.45
N THR A 13 -20.01 -21.05 -17.19
CA THR A 13 -19.93 -19.84 -16.39
C THR A 13 -18.84 -19.05 -17.06
N ASP A 14 -19.23 -17.99 -17.76
CA ASP A 14 -18.36 -16.89 -18.13
C ASP A 14 -17.30 -16.71 -17.04
N PRO A 15 -16.00 -16.68 -17.37
CA PRO A 15 -15.00 -16.40 -16.36
C PRO A 15 -15.43 -15.12 -15.65
N PRO A 16 -15.44 -15.08 -14.30
CA PRO A 16 -15.80 -13.87 -13.57
C PRO A 16 -15.02 -12.71 -14.19
N PRO A 17 -15.65 -11.56 -14.46
CA PRO A 17 -15.00 -10.46 -15.16
C PRO A 17 -13.68 -10.23 -14.44
N MET A 18 -12.59 -10.59 -15.12
CA MET A 18 -11.25 -10.38 -14.61
C MET A 18 -11.22 -8.94 -14.15
N LEU A 19 -10.69 -8.70 -12.95
CA LEU A 19 -10.50 -7.39 -12.31
C LEU A 19 -9.80 -6.41 -13.27
N GLN A 20 -10.52 -5.93 -14.27
CA GLN A 20 -10.20 -4.85 -15.20
C GLN A 20 -10.51 -3.57 -14.44
N GLY A 21 -9.68 -3.34 -13.44
CA GLY A 21 -9.77 -2.21 -12.52
C GLY A 21 -8.46 -1.94 -11.79
N ALA A 22 -7.43 -2.80 -11.97
CA ALA A 22 -6.06 -2.39 -11.72
C ALA A 22 -5.69 -1.34 -12.77
N SER A 23 -6.13 -0.11 -12.53
CA SER A 23 -5.55 1.08 -13.13
C SER A 23 -4.05 0.90 -13.00
N HIS A 24 -3.38 0.65 -14.11
CA HIS A 24 -1.93 0.68 -14.23
C HIS A 24 -1.49 2.13 -13.98
N LYS A 25 -1.63 2.63 -12.75
CA LYS A 25 -0.75 3.65 -12.22
C LYS A 25 0.61 2.97 -12.20
N MET A 26 1.40 3.23 -13.25
CA MET A 26 2.79 2.82 -13.32
C MET A 26 3.43 3.05 -11.96
N THR A 27 3.76 1.96 -11.27
CA THR A 27 4.40 2.04 -9.96
C THR A 27 5.73 2.72 -10.19
N ALA A 28 5.86 3.95 -9.68
CA ALA A 28 7.02 4.79 -9.97
C ALA A 28 8.30 4.06 -9.51
N SER A 29 9.29 3.93 -10.39
CA SER A 29 10.64 3.55 -9.96
C SER A 29 11.13 4.57 -8.93
N LEU A 30 11.76 4.10 -7.85
CA LEU A 30 12.34 5.00 -6.85
C LEU A 30 13.45 5.88 -7.44
N ASP A 31 14.03 5.48 -8.57
CA ASP A 31 15.12 6.19 -9.25
C ASP A 31 14.73 7.60 -9.71
N HIS A 32 13.42 7.90 -9.80
CA HIS A 32 12.89 9.23 -10.17
C HIS A 32 12.36 10.04 -8.99
N LEU A 33 12.59 9.60 -7.76
CA LEU A 33 12.16 10.33 -6.58
C LEU A 33 13.13 11.46 -6.24
N THR A 34 12.56 12.56 -5.79
CA THR A 34 13.34 13.65 -5.19
C THR A 34 14.00 13.18 -3.89
N LYS A 35 15.03 13.92 -3.44
CA LYS A 35 15.70 13.63 -2.15
C LYS A 35 14.72 13.66 -0.97
N ALA A 36 13.73 14.55 -1.00
CA ALA A 36 12.71 14.67 0.04
C ALA A 36 11.78 13.44 0.06
N GLU A 37 11.42 12.91 -1.10
CA GLU A 37 10.58 11.72 -1.23
C GLU A 37 11.34 10.45 -0.81
N HIS A 38 12.61 10.32 -1.19
CA HIS A 38 13.46 9.23 -0.71
C HIS A 38 13.54 9.20 0.82
N ARG A 39 13.84 10.35 1.43
CA ARG A 39 13.90 10.47 2.88
C ARG A 39 12.56 10.15 3.53
N ALA A 40 11.45 10.59 2.93
CA ALA A 40 10.13 10.27 3.45
C ALA A 40 9.84 8.76 3.43
N ILE A 41 10.26 8.03 2.39
CA ILE A 41 10.12 6.57 2.34
C ILE A 41 11.00 5.89 3.39
N GLU A 42 12.25 6.35 3.57
CA GLU A 42 13.16 5.82 4.60
C GLU A 42 12.59 6.05 6.01
N ASP A 43 12.11 7.27 6.31
CA ASP A 43 11.48 7.60 7.58
C ASP A 43 10.22 6.75 7.82
N LEU A 44 9.41 6.50 6.78
CA LEU A 44 8.22 5.64 6.86
C LEU A 44 8.57 4.16 7.07
N PHE A 45 9.64 3.69 6.45
CA PHE A 45 10.16 2.33 6.68
C PHE A 45 10.64 2.17 8.13
N LEU A 46 11.36 3.16 8.67
CA LEU A 46 11.79 3.18 10.06
C LEU A 46 10.62 3.32 11.04
N GLN A 47 9.55 4.03 10.67
CA GLN A 47 8.31 4.10 11.47
C GLN A 47 7.72 2.70 11.69
N GLU A 48 7.73 1.83 10.70
CA GLU A 48 7.19 0.45 10.84
C GLU A 48 8.01 -0.38 11.83
N ILE A 49 9.32 -0.16 11.89
CA ILE A 49 10.23 -0.87 12.82
C ILE A 49 10.14 -0.27 14.23
N THR A 50 10.13 1.06 14.33
CA THR A 50 10.25 1.77 15.61
C THR A 50 8.91 2.04 16.28
N GLY A 51 7.81 1.93 15.54
CA GLY A 51 6.47 2.33 15.98
C GLY A 51 6.29 3.84 16.18
N ARG A 52 7.30 4.66 15.83
CA ARG A 52 7.26 6.11 16.02
C ARG A 52 6.76 6.80 14.75
N PRO A 53 5.72 7.66 14.83
CA PRO A 53 5.17 8.30 13.64
C PRO A 53 6.19 9.22 12.97
N ALA A 54 6.36 9.04 11.66
CA ALA A 54 7.22 9.85 10.81
C ALA A 54 6.61 11.23 10.53
N GLY A 55 7.45 12.25 10.61
CA GLY A 55 7.07 13.66 10.38
C GLY A 55 6.95 14.03 8.91
N ILE A 56 6.12 13.32 8.14
CA ILE A 56 6.00 13.55 6.69
C ILE A 56 5.07 14.71 6.39
N SER A 57 5.53 15.66 5.58
CA SER A 57 4.68 16.76 5.11
C SER A 57 3.55 16.25 4.21
N ARG A 58 2.34 16.83 4.33
CA ARG A 58 1.20 16.44 3.49
C ARG A 58 1.47 16.55 1.98
N ARG A 59 2.28 17.52 1.55
CA ARG A 59 2.66 17.68 0.14
C ARG A 59 3.46 16.48 -0.37
N VAL A 60 4.46 16.02 0.39
CA VAL A 60 5.28 14.86 0.02
C VAL A 60 4.47 13.58 0.10
N GLY A 61 3.65 13.42 1.15
CA GLY A 61 2.76 12.27 1.30
C GLY A 61 1.80 12.12 0.10
N ARG A 62 1.15 13.20 -0.33
CA ARG A 62 0.27 13.18 -1.52
C ARG A 62 1.01 12.82 -2.80
N ALA A 63 2.19 13.36 -3.03
CA ALA A 63 3.01 13.01 -4.20
C ALA A 63 3.37 11.51 -4.21
N LEU A 64 3.66 10.93 -3.04
CA LEU A 64 3.95 9.49 -2.91
C LEU A 64 2.70 8.61 -3.05
N ILE A 65 1.53 9.10 -2.63
CA ILE A 65 0.21 8.44 -2.84
C ILE A 65 -0.13 8.40 -4.33
N GLU A 66 0.08 9.50 -5.05
CA GLU A 66 -0.15 9.56 -6.50
C GLU A 66 0.66 8.50 -7.24
N LYS A 67 1.88 8.23 -6.75
CA LYS A 67 2.82 7.21 -7.23
C LYS A 67 2.54 5.79 -6.72
N GLY A 68 1.57 5.60 -5.83
CA GLY A 68 1.18 4.31 -5.27
C GLY A 68 2.16 3.69 -4.26
N LEU A 69 3.11 4.48 -3.75
CA LEU A 69 4.16 4.02 -2.83
C LEU A 69 3.75 4.15 -1.36
N VAL A 70 2.81 5.04 -1.07
CA VAL A 70 2.34 5.38 0.27
C VAL A 70 0.82 5.47 0.27
N GLU A 71 0.19 5.27 1.42
CA GLU A 71 -1.22 5.53 1.65
C GLU A 71 -1.46 6.32 2.95
N GLU A 72 -2.58 7.03 3.02
CA GLU A 72 -3.03 7.71 4.24
C GLU A 72 -3.53 6.67 5.25
N THR A 73 -3.18 6.87 6.52
CA THR A 73 -3.61 6.00 7.61
C THR A 73 -3.79 6.81 8.88
N VAL A 74 -4.54 6.26 9.82
CA VAL A 74 -4.77 6.85 11.13
C VAL A 74 -3.92 6.11 12.16
N PHE A 75 -2.98 6.82 12.79
CA PHE A 75 -2.16 6.28 13.86
C PHE A 75 -2.77 6.59 15.21
N ILE A 76 -2.84 5.60 16.09
CA ILE A 76 -3.16 5.81 17.50
C ILE A 76 -1.87 6.20 18.20
N ILE A 77 -1.84 7.40 18.78
CA ILE A 77 -0.66 7.96 19.44
C ILE A 77 -0.75 7.89 20.96
N ASP A 78 -1.95 7.77 21.52
CA ASP A 78 -2.19 7.69 22.96
C ASP A 78 -3.60 7.14 23.24
N TYR A 79 -3.89 6.81 24.50
CA TYR A 79 -5.20 6.41 24.98
C TYR A 79 -5.65 7.29 26.15
N LYS A 80 -6.86 7.86 26.03
CA LYS A 80 -7.52 8.61 27.10
C LYS A 80 -8.77 7.84 27.57
N PRO A 81 -9.32 8.16 28.76
CA PRO A 81 -10.59 7.57 29.22
C PRO A 81 -11.75 7.76 28.23
N THR A 82 -11.67 8.80 27.39
CA THR A 82 -12.65 9.11 26.34
C THR A 82 -12.45 8.35 25.04
N GLY A 83 -11.36 7.60 24.87
CA GLY A 83 -11.04 6.84 23.66
C GLY A 83 -9.59 7.03 23.15
N PRO A 84 -9.24 6.39 22.03
CA PRO A 84 -7.92 6.51 21.41
C PRO A 84 -7.70 7.93 20.88
N VAL A 85 -6.52 8.48 21.15
CA VAL A 85 -6.06 9.71 20.52
C VAL A 85 -5.39 9.34 19.21
N THR A 86 -5.92 9.85 18.11
CA THR A 86 -5.46 9.51 16.78
C THR A 86 -4.84 10.69 16.05
N ARG A 87 -4.03 10.40 15.03
CA ARG A 87 -3.45 11.38 14.13
C ARG A 87 -3.38 10.83 12.70
N ASP A 88 -3.77 11.65 11.73
CA ASP A 88 -3.54 11.36 10.31
C ASP A 88 -2.03 11.27 10.05
N ALA A 89 -1.63 10.18 9.42
CA ALA A 89 -0.26 9.93 9.03
C ALA A 89 -0.23 9.15 7.72
N PHE A 90 0.96 8.69 7.37
CA PHE A 90 1.23 7.96 6.14
C PHE A 90 1.87 6.61 6.51
N ARG A 91 1.67 5.61 5.66
CA ARG A 91 2.38 4.32 5.73
C ARG A 91 2.79 3.86 4.34
N LEU A 92 3.82 3.01 4.26
CA LEU A 92 4.20 2.42 2.99
C LEU A 92 3.11 1.45 2.52
N THR A 93 2.83 1.44 1.22
CA THR A 93 2.10 0.33 0.63
C THR A 93 3.02 -0.89 0.52
N PRO A 94 2.49 -2.11 0.33
CA PRO A 94 3.33 -3.29 0.07
C PRO A 94 4.29 -3.08 -1.11
N ILE A 95 3.84 -2.33 -2.13
CA ILE A 95 4.65 -1.95 -3.29
C ILE A 95 5.76 -0.97 -2.86
N GLY A 96 5.42 0.06 -2.09
CA GLY A 96 6.40 1.02 -1.56
C GLY A 96 7.50 0.33 -0.75
N HIS A 97 7.12 -0.60 0.12
CA HIS A 97 8.04 -1.39 0.92
C HIS A 97 8.96 -2.26 0.04
N PHE A 98 8.38 -3.03 -0.89
CA PHE A 98 9.15 -3.86 -1.81
C PHE A 98 10.16 -3.04 -2.62
N ARG A 99 9.72 -1.92 -3.18
CA ARG A 99 10.60 -1.03 -3.96
C ARG A 99 11.73 -0.45 -3.13
N TYR A 100 11.47 -0.08 -1.87
CA TYR A 100 12.50 0.45 -0.98
C TYR A 100 13.58 -0.59 -0.68
N CYS A 101 13.19 -1.84 -0.37
CA CYS A 101 14.15 -2.93 -0.17
C CYS A 101 15.03 -3.14 -1.42
N GLN A 102 14.42 -3.24 -2.61
CA GLN A 102 15.17 -3.38 -3.87
C GLN A 102 16.18 -2.24 -4.11
N TRP A 103 15.80 -1.00 -3.79
CA TRP A 103 16.70 0.13 -3.92
C TRP A 103 17.83 0.10 -2.89
N SER A 104 17.54 -0.28 -1.64
CA SER A 104 18.52 -0.42 -0.57
C SER A 104 19.57 -1.47 -0.92
N ASP A 105 19.16 -2.63 -1.44
CA ASP A 105 20.05 -3.72 -1.83
C ASP A 105 21.03 -3.29 -2.95
N ARG A 106 20.52 -2.61 -3.99
CA ARG A 106 21.34 -2.08 -5.09
C ARG A 106 22.35 -1.01 -4.65
N ARG A 107 22.08 -0.32 -3.54
CA ARG A 107 22.96 0.72 -2.99
C ARG A 107 24.05 0.14 -2.08
N ALA A 108 23.80 -1.04 -1.50
CA ALA A 108 24.75 -1.74 -0.63
C ALA A 108 25.78 -2.57 -1.41
N SER A 109 25.47 -2.94 -2.66
CA SER A 109 26.36 -3.59 -3.63
C SER A 109 27.28 -2.62 -4.33
#